data_AF-A0A0C2GK54-F1
#
_entry.id   AF-A0A0C2GK54-F1
#
_cell.length_a   1.000
_cell.length_b   1.000
_cell.length_c   1.000
_cell.angle_alpha   90.00
_cell.angle_beta   90.00
_cell.angle_gamma   90.00
#
_symmetry.space_group_name_H-M   'P 1'
#
loop_
_entity.id
_entity.type
_entity.pdbx_description
1 polymer ?
#
loop_
_entity_poly.entity_id
_entity_poly.type
_entity_poly.pdbx_seq_one_letter_code
_entity_poly.pdbx_strand_id
1 'polypeptide(L)'
;MLAKVMSVNSAQWSYKIWPMRTWKGPRLREATLTTPKRVDLCGEPGLTQNMEYFLTGKVVRKGVLSFNTCDFLMPLADLTSEEYKILMELMWNPEKCNEEDESDVTDDETM
;
A
#
# COMPACT_ATOMS: atom_id res chain seq x y z
N MET A 1 2.10 2.40 3.30
CA MET A 1 3.30 2.07 4.11
C MET A 1 4.34 1.48 3.19
N LEU A 2 5.62 1.72 3.45
CA LEU A 2 6.71 1.05 2.74
C LEU A 2 7.22 -0.10 3.61
N ALA A 3 7.22 -1.32 3.09
CA ALA A 3 7.63 -2.50 3.82
C ALA A 3 8.41 -3.48 2.95
N LYS A 4 9.42 -4.10 3.54
CA LYS A 4 10.16 -5.20 2.93
C LYS A 4 9.53 -6.53 3.30
N VAL A 5 9.31 -7.41 2.33
CA VAL A 5 8.86 -8.78 2.58
C VAL A 5 10.06 -9.61 3.05
N MET A 6 10.00 -10.10 4.27
CA MET A 6 11.08 -10.86 4.90
C MET A 6 10.97 -12.36 4.64
N SER A 7 9.74 -12.90 4.61
CA SER A 7 9.47 -14.30 4.29
C SER A 7 8.06 -14.49 3.76
N VAL A 8 7.89 -15.50 2.90
CA VAL A 8 6.62 -15.82 2.24
C VAL A 8 6.11 -17.18 2.73
N ASN A 9 4.83 -17.27 3.08
CA ASN A 9 4.12 -18.52 3.31
C ASN A 9 3.02 -18.68 2.24
N SER A 10 3.37 -19.31 1.12
CA SER A 10 2.49 -19.48 -0.03
C SER A 10 1.28 -20.37 0.24
N ALA A 11 1.34 -21.27 1.24
CA ALA A 11 0.18 -22.08 1.62
C ALA A 11 -0.87 -21.26 2.41
N GLN A 12 -0.43 -20.16 3.04
CA GLN A 12 -1.28 -19.31 3.86
C GLN A 12 -1.61 -17.95 3.23
N TRP A 13 -0.97 -17.60 2.11
CA TRP A 13 -1.00 -16.24 1.54
C TRP A 13 -0.72 -15.20 2.63
N SER A 14 0.31 -15.50 3.42
CA SER A 14 0.78 -14.67 4.50
C SER A 14 2.27 -14.38 4.33
N TYR A 15 2.64 -13.18 4.75
CA TYR A 15 3.95 -12.60 4.49
C TYR A 15 4.44 -11.95 5.77
N LYS A 16 5.65 -12.29 6.23
CA LYS A 16 6.30 -11.49 7.27
C LYS A 16 6.89 -10.27 6.61
N ILE A 17 6.62 -9.10 7.17
CA ILE A 17 7.12 -7.84 6.64
C ILE A 17 7.89 -7.08 7.71
N TRP A 18 8.89 -6.34 7.25
CA TRP A 18 9.57 -5.31 8.01
C TRP A 18 9.09 -3.94 7.53
N PRO A 19 8.24 -3.24 8.30
CA PRO A 19 7.84 -1.86 8.01
C PRO A 19 9.05 -0.94 8.07
N MET A 20 9.41 -0.35 6.94
CA MET A 20 10.51 0.62 6.84
C MET A 20 10.00 2.04 7.10
N ARG A 21 8.80 2.36 6.61
CA ARG A 21 8.13 3.65 6.83
C ARG A 21 6.61 3.48 6.90
N THR A 22 5.98 4.17 7.85
CA THR A 22 4.52 4.15 8.07
C THR A 22 3.96 5.56 7.97
N TRP A 23 3.06 5.78 7.00
CA TRP A 23 2.35 7.05 6.78
C TRP A 23 1.18 7.21 7.74
N LYS A 24 0.40 6.14 7.91
CA LYS A 24 -0.80 6.11 8.74
C LYS A 24 -0.88 4.78 9.47
N GLY A 25 -1.28 4.83 10.75
CA GLY A 25 -1.43 3.66 11.59
C GLY A 25 -0.24 3.38 12.52
N PRO A 26 -0.21 2.23 13.19
CA PRO A 26 0.78 1.93 14.22
C PRO A 26 2.19 1.76 13.63
N ARG A 27 3.19 2.27 14.35
CA ARG A 27 4.61 1.98 14.06
C ARG A 27 4.94 0.59 14.60
N LEU A 28 5.25 -0.34 13.71
CA LEU A 28 5.54 -1.73 14.03
C LEU A 28 6.97 -2.07 13.62
N ARG A 29 7.68 -2.85 14.45
CA ARG A 29 9.01 -3.36 14.11
C ARG A 29 8.95 -4.53 13.12
N GLU A 30 7.92 -5.36 13.24
CA GLU A 30 7.61 -6.47 12.35
C GLU A 30 6.08 -6.62 12.31
N ALA A 31 5.53 -7.09 11.19
CA ALA A 31 4.13 -7.46 11.08
C ALA A 31 3.94 -8.70 10.21
N THR A 32 2.81 -9.36 10.37
CA THR A 32 2.31 -10.35 9.42
C THR A 32 1.28 -9.67 8.53
N LEU A 33 1.51 -9.70 7.22
CA LEU A 33 0.58 -9.26 6.19
C LEU A 33 -0.15 -10.50 5.64
N THR A 34 -1.47 -10.43 5.52
CA THR A 34 -2.31 -11.54 5.03
C THR A 34 -3.29 -11.07 3.98
N THR A 35 -3.65 -11.93 3.05
CA THR A 35 -4.73 -11.68 2.08
C THR A 35 -5.72 -12.86 2.06
N PRO A 36 -6.99 -12.67 1.64
CA PRO A 36 -7.93 -13.77 1.49
C PRO A 36 -7.37 -14.89 0.60
N LYS A 37 -7.53 -16.16 0.96
CA LYS A 37 -6.97 -17.32 0.23
C LYS A 37 -7.66 -17.67 -1.09
N ARG A 38 -8.44 -16.76 -1.66
CA ARG A 38 -9.15 -16.97 -2.91
C ARG A 38 -9.22 -15.68 -3.70
N VAL A 39 -8.98 -15.77 -5.01
CA VAL A 39 -9.01 -14.61 -5.91
C VAL A 39 -10.42 -14.01 -6.01
N ASP A 40 -11.47 -14.85 -5.98
CA ASP A 40 -12.86 -14.39 -5.97
C ASP A 40 -13.30 -13.72 -4.66
N LEU A 41 -12.43 -13.73 -3.63
CA LEU A 41 -12.58 -12.96 -2.40
C LEU A 41 -11.57 -11.80 -2.34
N CYS A 42 -11.12 -11.31 -3.49
CA CYS A 42 -10.11 -10.24 -3.61
C CYS A 42 -8.75 -10.62 -3.01
N GLY A 43 -8.40 -11.91 -3.03
CA GLY A 43 -7.09 -12.39 -2.59
C GLY A 43 -5.98 -12.04 -3.57
N GLU A 44 -4.89 -11.44 -3.07
CA GLU A 44 -3.72 -11.00 -3.83
C GLU A 44 -2.48 -11.82 -3.44
N PRO A 45 -2.26 -13.00 -4.06
CA PRO A 45 -1.07 -13.80 -3.81
C PRO A 45 0.18 -13.18 -4.47
N GLY A 46 1.35 -13.75 -4.22
CA GLY A 46 2.52 -13.52 -5.08
C GLY A 46 3.51 -12.44 -4.64
N LEU A 47 3.38 -11.89 -3.43
CA LEU A 47 4.43 -11.01 -2.90
C LEU A 47 5.73 -11.81 -2.76
N THR A 48 6.82 -11.24 -3.27
CA THR A 48 8.12 -11.91 -3.35
C THR A 48 9.01 -11.57 -2.16
N GLN A 49 9.71 -12.57 -1.64
CA GLN A 49 10.67 -12.40 -0.56
C GLN A 49 11.80 -11.43 -0.95
N ASN A 50 12.25 -10.62 0.01
CA ASN A 50 13.27 -9.59 -0.12
C ASN A 50 12.93 -8.41 -1.05
N MET A 51 11.70 -8.34 -1.57
CA MET A 51 11.21 -7.17 -2.29
C MET A 51 10.57 -6.15 -1.34
N GLU A 52 10.63 -4.89 -1.74
CA GLU A 52 10.02 -3.76 -1.04
C GLU A 52 8.75 -3.35 -1.76
N TYR A 53 7.69 -3.12 -1.01
CA TYR A 53 6.38 -2.74 -1.54
C TYR A 53 5.88 -1.50 -0.83
N PHE A 54 5.32 -0.59 -1.61
CA PHE A 54 4.39 0.39 -1.08
C PHE A 54 3.01 -0.25 -1.03
N LEU A 55 2.41 -0.30 0.16
CA LEU A 55 1.14 -0.98 0.37
C LEU A 55 0.21 -0.26 1.35
N THR A 56 -1.09 -0.35 1.12
CA THR A 56 -2.14 -0.02 2.09
C THR A 56 -2.77 -1.30 2.64
N GLY A 57 -3.44 -1.19 3.78
CA GLY A 57 -4.12 -2.32 4.38
C GLY A 57 -4.77 -1.95 5.71
N LYS A 58 -5.46 -2.93 6.30
CA LYS A 58 -6.23 -2.77 7.53
C LYS A 58 -5.57 -3.54 8.66
N VAL A 59 -5.55 -2.95 9.86
CA VAL A 59 -5.11 -3.66 11.07
C VAL A 59 -6.24 -4.58 11.51
N VAL A 60 -6.00 -5.89 11.47
CA VAL A 60 -6.96 -6.90 11.95
C VAL A 60 -6.80 -7.11 13.46
N ARG A 61 -5.54 -7.17 13.90
CA ARG A 61 -5.15 -7.27 15.31
C ARG A 61 -3.70 -6.81 15.47
N LYS A 62 -3.22 -6.69 16.71
CA LYS A 62 -1.85 -6.25 16.99
C LYS A 62 -0.82 -7.09 16.20
N GLY A 63 -0.06 -6.43 15.33
CA GLY A 63 0.97 -7.06 14.51
C GLY A 63 0.46 -7.84 13.28
N VAL A 64 -0.84 -7.81 12.98
CA VAL A 64 -1.42 -8.47 11.81
C VAL A 64 -2.20 -7.47 10.96
N LEU A 65 -1.80 -7.36 9.70
CA LEU A 65 -2.39 -6.52 8.68
C LEU A 65 -3.06 -7.38 7.61
N SER A 66 -4.23 -6.97 7.13
CA SER A 66 -4.88 -7.57 5.96
C SER A 66 -4.87 -6.61 4.78
N PHE A 67 -4.64 -7.13 3.59
CA PHE A 67 -4.80 -6.41 2.33
C PHE A 67 -5.54 -7.28 1.31
N ASN A 68 -6.10 -6.64 0.29
CA ASN A 68 -6.78 -7.30 -0.82
C ASN A 68 -6.43 -6.61 -2.15
N THR A 69 -6.97 -7.13 -3.25
CA THR A 69 -6.75 -6.61 -4.61
C THR A 69 -7.20 -5.15 -4.83
N CYS A 70 -8.01 -4.60 -3.91
CA CYS A 70 -8.48 -3.22 -3.97
C CYS A 70 -7.63 -2.26 -3.13
N ASP A 71 -6.73 -2.79 -2.29
CA ASP A 71 -5.73 -1.99 -1.60
C ASP A 71 -4.61 -1.62 -2.56
N PHE A 72 -4.01 -0.45 -2.37
CA PHE A 72 -2.82 -0.08 -3.13
C PHE A 72 -1.68 -1.02 -2.76
N LEU A 73 -1.08 -1.67 -3.75
CA LEU A 73 0.09 -2.53 -3.61
C LEU A 73 0.96 -2.37 -4.85
N MET A 74 2.20 -1.94 -4.67
CA MET A 74 3.14 -1.78 -5.78
C MET A 74 4.57 -2.07 -5.31
N PRO A 75 5.35 -2.87 -6.05
CA PRO A 75 6.79 -2.97 -5.82
C PRO A 75 7.43 -1.58 -5.88
N LEU A 76 8.35 -1.28 -4.97
CA LEU A 76 9.02 0.02 -4.96
C LEU A 76 9.78 0.29 -6.27
N ALA A 77 10.30 -0.77 -6.89
CA ALA A 77 11.02 -0.68 -8.16
C ALA A 77 10.12 -0.29 -9.36
N ASP A 78 8.80 -0.49 -9.23
CA ASP A 78 7.84 -0.20 -10.30
C ASP A 78 7.23 1.21 -10.17
N LEU A 79 7.46 1.88 -9.03
CA LEU A 79 7.07 3.28 -8.86
C LEU A 79 7.94 4.19 -9.73
N THR A 80 7.28 5.02 -10.53
CA THR A 80 7.95 6.13 -11.20
C THR A 80 8.49 7.14 -10.18
N SER A 81 9.44 7.97 -10.60
CA SER A 81 9.96 9.04 -9.75
C SER A 81 8.88 10.04 -9.32
N GLU A 82 7.90 10.28 -10.17
CA GLU A 82 6.77 11.18 -9.90
C GLU A 82 5.82 10.57 -8.87
N GLU A 83 5.41 9.30 -9.03
CA GLU A 83 4.58 8.61 -8.05
C GLU A 83 5.28 8.53 -6.69
N TYR A 84 6.56 8.18 -6.66
CA TYR A 84 7.33 8.16 -5.41
C TYR A 84 7.35 9.53 -4.74
N LYS A 85 7.52 10.60 -5.52
CA LYS A 85 7.49 11.98 -5.01
C LYS A 85 6.13 12.33 -4.42
N ILE A 86 5.03 12.03 -5.12
CA ILE A 86 3.66 12.24 -4.62
C ILE A 86 3.46 11.48 -3.31
N LEU A 87 3.85 10.22 -3.23
CA LEU A 87 3.75 9.43 -2.00
C LEU A 87 4.57 10.03 -0.86
N MET A 88 5.76 10.58 -1.12
CA MET A 88 6.53 11.29 -0.09
C MET A 88 5.84 12.61 0.30
N GLU A 89 5.32 13.39 -0.64
CA GLU A 89 4.60 14.64 -0.33
C GLU A 89 3.40 14.39 0.57
N LEU A 90 2.59 13.35 0.28
CA LEU A 90 1.48 12.93 1.14
C LEU A 90 1.95 12.49 2.54
N MET A 91 3.21 12.09 2.70
CA MET A 91 3.79 11.81 4.02
C MET A 91 4.04 13.07 4.82
N TRP A 92 4.59 14.09 4.15
CA TRP A 92 5.10 15.30 4.77
C TRP A 92 4.00 16.34 4.98
N ASN A 93 3.03 16.37 4.06
CA ASN A 93 1.96 17.35 4.00
C ASN A 93 0.58 16.65 3.95
N PRO A 94 0.19 15.90 5.01
CA PRO A 94 -1.06 15.15 5.02
C PRO A 94 -2.31 16.02 4.92
N GLU A 95 -2.21 17.31 5.22
CA GLU A 95 -3.26 18.31 5.06
C GLU A 95 -3.71 18.52 3.61
N LYS A 96 -2.81 18.29 2.63
CA LYS A 96 -3.15 18.34 1.20
C LYS A 96 -4.25 17.35 0.82
N CYS A 97 -4.42 16.26 1.57
CA CYS A 97 -5.52 15.32 1.35
C CYS A 97 -6.91 15.91 1.65
N ASN A 98 -6.99 17.09 2.26
CA ASN A 98 -8.25 17.79 2.55
C ASN A 98 -8.47 19.00 1.63
N GLU A 99 -7.55 19.27 0.71
CA GLU A 99 -7.77 20.26 -0.33
C GLU A 99 -8.86 19.70 -1.25
N GLU A 100 -9.94 20.47 -1.44
CA GLU A 100 -10.93 20.13 -2.45
C GLU A 100 -10.24 20.19 -3.81
N ASP A 101 -10.41 19.17 -4.64
CA ASP A 101 -9.93 19.22 -6.02
C ASP A 101 -10.54 20.49 -6.64
N GLU A 102 -9.70 21.46 -7.02
CA GLU A 102 -10.16 22.64 -7.76
C GLU A 102 -10.75 22.13 -9.08
N SER A 103 -12.07 21.93 -9.10
CA SER A 103 -12.82 21.62 -10.30
C SER A 103 -12.91 22.90 -11.13
N ASP A 104 -11.84 23.18 -11.87
CA ASP A 104 -11.87 24.13 -12.97
C ASP A 104 -11.43 23.41 -14.26
N VAL A 105 -12.09 22.30 -14.53
CA VAL A 105 -12.23 21.82 -15.92
C VAL A 105 -13.51 22.46 -16.45
N THR A 106 -13.40 23.68 -16.97
CA THR A 106 -14.40 24.17 -17.91
C THR A 106 -14.28 23.30 -19.16
N ASP A 107 -15.26 22.41 -19.37
CA ASP A 107 -15.45 21.78 -20.67
C ASP A 107 -15.77 22.89 -21.68
N ASP A 108 -14.75 23.40 -22.36
CA ASP A 108 -14.95 24.26 -23.53
C ASP A 108 -15.23 23.34 -24.74
N GLU A 109 -16.46 22.81 -24.78
CA GLU A 109 -17.03 22.32 -26.04
C GLU A 109 -17.36 23.52 -26.94
N THR A 110 -16.36 24.03 -27.65
CA THR A 110 -16.56 24.81 -28.86
C THR A 110 -15.67 24.34 -30.01
N MET A 111 -16.21 23.49 -30.88
CA MET A 111 -16.37 23.73 -32.34
C MET A 111 -16.96 22.53 -33.08
#